data_AF-A0A7Y4ZVQ3-F1
#
_entry.id   AF-A0A7Y4ZVQ3-F1
#
_cell.length_a   1.000
_cell.length_b   1.000
_cell.length_c   1.000
_cell.angle_alpha   90.00
_cell.angle_beta   90.00
_cell.angle_gamma   90.00
#
_symmetry.space_group_name_H-M   'P 1'
#
loop_
_entity.id
_entity.type
_entity.pdbx_description
1 polymer ?
#
loop_
_entity_poly.entity_id
_entity_poly.type
_entity_poly.pdbx_seq_one_letter_code
_entity_poly.pdbx_strand_id
1 'polypeptide(L)'
;MNLRRIAPVLVLLAAGAVALRGRSAKADDPDPKGRNERCATRLSITLLGKSADAALLAAAKPEDSIDSMLTSPAFYDRLASFVNAQSNGAPAASPLQDPVYFLARHMIEQRKPWRDLYIGAYNVRAATDGKSLEVVEDANGLGYFRTAPWMVRYAGNESEGVRISAAYHMIHDTTGFQVPASVAKPGEDRTATGRKADACKNCHFDSWFALDKAAAVLSRKKVAADGTVTFDPTTITATTLLNKNLASDKDLVTTLVSSDAWKFTQCRMVFNFLYGRPENQCEAPLFDQCVAALEKDGTINAALAVVVKDASFCQ
;
A
#
# COMPACT_ATOMS: atom_id res chain seq x y z
N MET A 1 18.48 -95.10 -46.85
CA MET A 1 18.20 -94.06 -47.87
C MET A 1 18.46 -92.69 -47.27
N ASN A 2 19.20 -91.88 -48.02
CA ASN A 2 19.74 -90.57 -47.68
C ASN A 2 18.67 -89.49 -47.47
N LEU A 3 18.99 -88.50 -46.61
CA LEU A 3 19.03 -87.03 -46.84
C LEU A 3 18.73 -86.30 -45.52
N ARG A 4 19.73 -85.64 -44.91
CA ARG A 4 20.15 -84.23 -45.07
C ARG A 4 19.39 -83.22 -44.18
N ARG A 5 20.16 -82.68 -43.22
CA ARG A 5 20.41 -81.24 -42.94
C ARG A 5 19.26 -80.36 -42.39
N ILE A 6 19.48 -79.76 -41.21
CA ILE A 6 19.64 -78.30 -40.91
C ILE A 6 19.40 -78.05 -39.41
N ALA A 7 20.35 -77.37 -38.75
CA ALA A 7 20.22 -76.78 -37.41
C ALA A 7 19.57 -75.38 -37.50
N PRO A 8 19.05 -74.77 -36.41
CA PRO A 8 19.95 -73.91 -35.62
C PRO A 8 19.66 -73.77 -34.10
N VAL A 9 20.78 -73.58 -33.38
CA VAL A 9 21.09 -72.74 -32.20
C VAL A 9 19.96 -71.95 -31.52
N LEU A 10 19.87 -72.07 -30.18
CA LEU A 10 19.57 -70.93 -29.30
C LEU A 10 20.36 -70.98 -27.99
N VAL A 11 21.04 -69.87 -27.71
CA VAL A 11 21.89 -69.57 -26.54
C VAL A 11 21.01 -69.02 -25.42
N LEU A 12 21.17 -69.51 -24.19
CA LEU A 12 20.65 -68.87 -22.98
C LEU A 12 21.83 -68.38 -22.13
N LEU A 13 22.01 -67.06 -22.14
CA LEU A 13 22.91 -66.28 -21.30
C LEU A 13 22.29 -66.13 -19.90
N ALA A 14 23.00 -66.57 -18.87
CA ALA A 14 22.78 -66.19 -17.49
C ALA A 14 23.76 -65.05 -17.14
N ALA A 15 23.25 -63.89 -16.70
CA ALA A 15 24.08 -62.86 -16.09
C ALA A 15 23.28 -61.97 -15.12
N GLY A 16 23.69 -62.00 -13.85
CA GLY A 16 23.91 -60.82 -13.03
C GLY A 16 22.69 -60.09 -12.45
N ALA A 17 22.23 -60.54 -11.28
CA ALA A 17 21.45 -59.70 -10.38
C ALA A 17 22.39 -58.71 -9.66
N VAL A 18 22.55 -57.50 -10.22
CA VAL A 18 23.14 -56.36 -9.51
C VAL A 18 22.06 -55.76 -8.61
N ALA A 19 22.27 -55.82 -7.29
CA ALA A 19 21.44 -55.18 -6.30
C ALA A 19 21.53 -53.65 -6.44
N LEU A 20 20.60 -53.07 -7.20
CA LEU A 20 20.31 -51.64 -7.16
C LEU A 20 19.66 -51.32 -5.80
N ARG A 21 20.47 -50.91 -4.83
CA ARG A 21 19.99 -50.07 -3.72
C ARG A 21 19.60 -48.72 -4.29
N GLY A 22 18.42 -48.66 -4.90
CA GLY A 22 17.76 -47.40 -5.22
C GLY A 22 17.52 -46.66 -3.91
N ARG A 23 18.17 -45.50 -3.73
CA ARG A 23 17.62 -44.47 -2.86
C ARG A 23 16.24 -44.17 -3.42
N SER A 24 15.19 -44.53 -2.69
CA SER A 24 13.84 -44.05 -2.98
C SER A 24 13.89 -42.53 -2.85
N ALA A 25 13.97 -41.81 -3.97
CA ALA A 25 13.72 -40.39 -4.01
C ALA A 25 12.26 -40.20 -3.59
N LYS A 26 12.04 -39.74 -2.36
CA LYS A 26 10.74 -39.23 -1.95
C LYS A 26 10.62 -37.83 -2.55
N ALA A 27 9.49 -37.53 -3.17
CA ALA A 27 9.17 -36.17 -3.64
C ALA A 27 9.12 -35.14 -2.49
N ASP A 28 9.14 -35.62 -1.23
CA ASP A 28 9.05 -34.83 0.00
C ASP A 28 10.38 -34.67 0.75
N ASP A 29 11.55 -35.02 0.19
CA ASP A 29 12.79 -34.60 0.86
C ASP A 29 12.92 -33.07 0.70
N PRO A 30 12.78 -32.28 1.78
CA PRO A 30 12.83 -30.84 1.66
C PRO A 30 14.25 -30.49 1.25
N ASP A 31 14.45 -30.05 0.01
CA ASP A 31 15.71 -29.45 -0.43
C ASP A 31 15.88 -28.12 0.33
N PRO A 32 16.66 -28.09 1.42
CA PRO A 32 16.74 -26.91 2.26
C PRO A 32 17.43 -25.78 1.50
N LYS A 33 18.35 -26.13 0.58
CA LYS A 33 19.06 -25.18 -0.24
C LYS A 33 18.10 -24.51 -1.23
N GLY A 34 17.34 -25.29 -1.99
CA GLY A 34 16.33 -24.76 -2.91
C GLY A 34 15.27 -23.90 -2.20
N ARG A 35 14.84 -24.28 -0.99
CA ARG A 35 13.94 -23.45 -0.18
C ARG A 35 14.59 -22.13 0.22
N ASN A 36 15.83 -22.17 0.71
CA ASN A 36 16.56 -20.96 1.12
C ASN A 36 16.79 -20.02 -0.06
N GLU A 37 17.14 -20.52 -1.25
CA GLU A 37 17.31 -19.71 -2.46
C GLU A 37 16.00 -19.01 -2.88
N ARG A 38 14.85 -19.69 -2.74
CA ARG A 38 13.52 -19.08 -2.97
C ARG A 38 13.21 -18.00 -1.94
N CYS A 39 13.48 -18.27 -0.66
CA CYS A 39 13.29 -17.30 0.43
C CYS A 39 14.16 -16.05 0.22
N ALA A 40 15.45 -16.24 -0.07
CA ALA A 40 16.39 -15.18 -0.41
C ALA A 40 15.89 -14.32 -1.58
N THR A 41 15.47 -14.96 -2.66
CA THR A 41 14.91 -14.29 -3.85
C THR A 41 13.67 -13.47 -3.49
N ARG A 42 12.73 -14.08 -2.76
CA ARG A 42 11.48 -13.42 -2.36
C ARG A 42 11.74 -12.21 -1.46
N LEU A 43 12.57 -12.36 -0.43
CA LEU A 43 12.95 -11.27 0.48
C LEU A 43 13.58 -10.11 -0.29
N SER A 44 14.56 -10.39 -1.16
CA SER A 44 15.26 -9.34 -1.91
C SER A 44 14.34 -8.62 -2.90
N ILE A 45 13.50 -9.35 -3.64
CA ILE A 45 12.56 -8.73 -4.58
C ILE A 45 11.52 -7.91 -3.82
N THR A 46 10.91 -8.48 -2.79
CA THR A 46 9.81 -7.84 -2.08
C THR A 46 10.28 -6.65 -1.25
N LEU A 47 11.35 -6.78 -0.47
CA LEU A 47 11.80 -5.71 0.43
C LEU A 47 12.72 -4.69 -0.24
N LEU A 48 13.53 -5.12 -1.22
CA LEU A 48 14.58 -4.26 -1.80
C LEU A 48 14.36 -3.96 -3.29
N GLY A 49 13.45 -4.66 -3.96
CA GLY A 49 13.14 -4.43 -5.38
C GLY A 49 14.25 -4.86 -6.32
N LYS A 50 15.13 -5.76 -5.89
CA LYS A 50 16.29 -6.23 -6.67
C LYS A 50 16.49 -7.73 -6.48
N SER A 51 17.21 -8.35 -7.42
CA SER A 51 17.62 -9.75 -7.28
C SER A 51 18.48 -9.97 -6.03
N ALA A 52 18.34 -11.14 -5.41
CA ALA A 52 19.18 -11.54 -4.28
C ALA A 52 20.64 -11.61 -4.70
N ASP A 53 21.53 -11.08 -3.87
CA ASP A 53 22.97 -11.21 -4.09
C ASP A 53 23.47 -12.60 -3.69
N ALA A 54 24.73 -12.89 -4.03
CA ALA A 54 25.34 -14.19 -3.75
C ALA A 54 25.40 -14.54 -2.26
N ALA A 55 25.50 -13.53 -1.38
CA ALA A 55 25.58 -13.77 0.06
C ALA A 55 24.21 -14.20 0.61
N LEU A 56 23.13 -13.52 0.20
CA LEU A 56 21.78 -13.88 0.60
C LEU A 56 21.35 -15.23 0.03
N LEU A 57 21.71 -15.54 -1.22
CA LEU A 57 21.43 -16.84 -1.85
C LEU A 57 22.18 -18.00 -1.16
N ALA A 58 23.38 -17.75 -0.63
CA ALA A 58 24.16 -18.73 0.09
C ALA A 58 23.79 -18.86 1.59
N ALA A 59 22.88 -18.01 2.11
CA ALA A 59 22.54 -17.98 3.51
C ALA A 59 21.82 -19.27 3.96
N ALA A 60 22.26 -19.84 5.08
CA ALA A 60 21.60 -21.00 5.69
C ALA A 60 20.19 -20.66 6.24
N LYS A 61 19.95 -19.38 6.53
CA LYS A 61 18.69 -18.83 7.04
C LYS A 61 18.52 -17.39 6.53
N PRO A 62 18.07 -17.19 5.28
CA PRO A 62 17.92 -15.86 4.68
C PRO A 62 17.05 -14.90 5.51
N GLU A 63 16.11 -15.43 6.30
CA GLU A 63 15.23 -14.71 7.20
C GLU A 63 15.99 -13.87 8.24
N ASP A 64 17.21 -14.28 8.62
CA ASP A 64 18.04 -13.51 9.56
C ASP A 64 18.48 -12.15 8.98
N SER A 65 18.32 -11.95 7.66
CA SER A 65 18.62 -10.67 7.00
C SER A 65 17.48 -9.66 7.07
N ILE A 66 16.25 -10.08 7.44
CA ILE A 66 15.04 -9.24 7.41
C ILE A 66 15.24 -7.92 8.17
N ASP A 67 15.75 -7.97 9.40
CA ASP A 67 15.88 -6.77 10.22
C ASP A 67 16.83 -5.74 9.60
N SER A 68 17.93 -6.21 8.98
CA SER A 68 18.82 -5.33 8.23
C SER A 68 18.13 -4.72 7.01
N MET A 69 17.34 -5.51 6.28
CA MET A 69 16.63 -5.05 5.09
C MET A 69 15.59 -3.98 5.43
N LEU A 70 14.83 -4.17 6.52
CA LEU A 70 13.81 -3.23 7.01
C LEU A 70 14.39 -1.91 7.53
N THR A 71 15.72 -1.80 7.63
CA THR A 71 16.43 -0.57 8.00
C THR A 71 17.28 0.01 6.87
N SER A 72 17.17 -0.58 5.67
CA SER A 72 17.96 -0.16 4.53
C SER A 72 17.30 1.00 3.77
N PRO A 73 18.07 1.93 3.20
CA PRO A 73 17.53 2.97 2.32
C PRO A 73 16.72 2.41 1.13
N ALA A 74 17.14 1.27 0.58
CA ALA A 74 16.44 0.61 -0.52
C ALA A 74 15.02 0.17 -0.12
N PHE A 75 14.84 -0.32 1.11
CA PHE A 75 13.51 -0.64 1.64
C PHE A 75 12.68 0.63 1.86
N TYR A 76 13.26 1.67 2.43
CA TYR A 76 12.56 2.95 2.65
C TYR A 76 12.02 3.51 1.34
N ASP A 77 12.86 3.55 0.30
CA ASP A 77 12.48 4.01 -1.03
C ASP A 77 11.39 3.15 -1.65
N ARG A 78 11.52 1.82 -1.54
CA ARG A 78 10.56 0.90 -2.15
C ARG A 78 9.18 0.98 -1.50
N LEU A 79 9.11 0.99 -0.16
CA LEU A 79 7.83 1.11 0.54
C LEU A 79 7.21 2.49 0.34
N ALA A 80 7.99 3.57 0.42
CA ALA A 80 7.48 4.93 0.15
C ALA A 80 6.96 5.08 -1.29
N SER A 81 7.64 4.50 -2.27
CA SER A 81 7.19 4.49 -3.67
C SER A 81 5.89 3.72 -3.84
N PHE A 82 5.76 2.57 -3.16
CA PHE A 82 4.54 1.78 -3.15
C PHE A 82 3.36 2.54 -2.54
N VAL A 83 3.56 3.19 -1.39
CA VAL A 83 2.55 4.04 -0.74
C VAL A 83 2.12 5.18 -1.68
N ASN A 84 3.09 5.88 -2.29
CA ASN A 84 2.79 6.94 -3.26
C ASN A 84 1.98 6.44 -4.46
N ALA A 85 2.29 5.24 -4.98
CA ALA A 85 1.57 4.66 -6.09
C ALA A 85 0.14 4.22 -5.71
N GLN A 86 -0.10 3.83 -4.46
CA GLN A 86 -1.45 3.49 -3.99
C GLN A 86 -2.33 4.73 -3.76
N SER A 87 -1.77 5.82 -3.26
CA SER A 87 -2.50 7.07 -3.03
C SER A 87 -2.76 7.86 -4.31
N ASN A 88 -2.02 7.58 -5.39
CA ASN A 88 -2.10 8.36 -6.63
C ASN A 88 -2.54 7.50 -7.82
N GLY A 89 -3.67 7.87 -8.45
CA GLY A 89 -4.19 7.17 -9.63
C GLY A 89 -3.39 7.35 -10.93
N ALA A 90 -2.38 8.22 -10.92
CA ALA A 90 -1.48 8.47 -12.05
C ALA A 90 -0.10 8.94 -11.54
N PRO A 91 0.97 8.78 -12.32
CA PRO A 91 2.27 9.38 -11.99
C PRO A 91 2.17 10.90 -11.88
N ALA A 92 2.96 11.49 -10.99
CA ALA A 92 3.19 12.93 -11.00
C ALA A 92 3.97 13.38 -12.25
N ALA A 93 3.80 14.64 -12.65
CA ALA A 93 4.58 15.21 -13.74
C ALA A 93 6.01 15.56 -13.31
N SER A 94 6.26 15.73 -12.00
CA SER A 94 7.58 15.98 -11.43
C SER A 94 7.67 15.49 -9.98
N PRO A 95 8.88 15.24 -9.45
CA PRO A 95 9.07 14.86 -8.05
C PRO A 95 8.50 15.87 -7.04
N LEU A 96 8.41 17.16 -7.42
CA LEU A 96 7.82 18.21 -6.58
C LEU A 96 6.31 18.05 -6.36
N GLN A 97 5.67 17.09 -7.03
CA GLN A 97 4.24 16.80 -6.93
C GLN A 97 3.95 15.48 -6.20
N ASP A 98 4.95 14.84 -5.59
CA ASP A 98 4.82 13.58 -4.86
C ASP A 98 5.03 13.73 -3.33
N PRO A 99 4.28 14.60 -2.62
CA PRO A 99 4.49 14.81 -1.19
C PRO A 99 4.21 13.56 -0.35
N VAL A 100 3.39 12.63 -0.85
CA VAL A 100 3.13 11.34 -0.19
C VAL A 100 4.40 10.50 -0.11
N TYR A 101 5.16 10.38 -1.21
CA TYR A 101 6.44 9.67 -1.23
C TYR A 101 7.41 10.22 -0.18
N PHE A 102 7.63 11.54 -0.16
CA PHE A 102 8.62 12.14 0.74
C PHE A 102 8.21 12.03 2.20
N LEU A 103 6.92 12.25 2.54
CA LEU A 103 6.46 12.09 3.91
C LEU A 103 6.45 10.62 4.35
N ALA A 104 6.01 9.69 3.50
CA ALA A 104 6.05 8.26 3.80
C ALA A 104 7.48 7.78 4.05
N ARG A 105 8.43 8.17 3.20
CA ARG A 105 9.86 7.87 3.39
C ARG A 105 10.35 8.40 4.73
N HIS A 106 10.03 9.65 5.08
CA HIS A 106 10.39 10.24 6.37
C HIS A 106 9.82 9.43 7.55
N MET A 107 8.55 9.01 7.47
CA MET A 107 7.93 8.19 8.52
C MET A 107 8.62 6.84 8.71
N ILE A 108 8.95 6.16 7.61
CA ILE A 108 9.58 4.83 7.60
C ILE A 108 11.02 4.91 8.11
N GLU A 109 11.80 5.86 7.58
CA GLU A 109 13.22 6.03 7.89
C GLU A 109 13.43 6.44 9.35
N GLN A 110 12.60 7.36 9.86
CA GLN A 110 12.71 7.89 11.21
C GLN A 110 11.86 7.12 12.23
N ARG A 111 11.20 6.03 11.81
CA ARG A 111 10.30 5.20 12.63
C ARG A 111 9.28 6.04 13.42
N LYS A 112 8.68 7.01 12.74
CA LYS A 112 7.64 7.87 13.32
C LYS A 112 6.30 7.12 13.40
N PRO A 113 5.37 7.55 14.25
CA PRO A 113 4.03 7.01 14.25
C PRO A 113 3.41 7.11 12.85
N TRP A 114 2.99 5.98 12.29
CA TRP A 114 2.52 5.89 10.91
C TRP A 114 1.29 6.75 10.65
N ARG A 115 0.43 6.93 11.66
CA ARG A 115 -0.71 7.85 11.59
C ARG A 115 -0.30 9.29 11.25
N ASP A 116 0.93 9.69 11.58
CA ASP A 116 1.41 11.06 11.37
C ASP A 116 1.67 11.36 9.88
N LEU A 117 1.70 10.32 9.01
CA LEU A 117 1.58 10.49 7.57
C LEU A 117 0.33 11.29 7.17
N TYR A 118 -0.74 11.17 7.96
CA TYR A 118 -2.06 11.75 7.69
C TYR A 118 -2.41 12.90 8.64
N ILE A 119 -2.06 12.79 9.93
CA ILE A 119 -2.42 13.78 10.96
C ILE A 119 -1.24 14.54 11.56
N GLY A 120 -0.02 14.24 11.12
CA GLY A 120 1.18 14.85 11.67
C GLY A 120 1.25 16.35 11.39
N ALA A 121 1.90 17.08 12.29
CA ALA A 121 2.17 18.51 12.16
C ALA A 121 3.32 18.75 11.18
N TYR A 122 3.14 18.31 9.92
CA TYR A 122 4.14 18.35 8.87
C TYR A 122 3.68 19.20 7.70
N ASN A 123 4.67 19.78 7.03
CA ASN A 123 4.55 20.29 5.67
C ASN A 123 5.63 19.65 4.80
N VAL A 124 5.35 19.53 3.51
CA VAL A 124 6.25 19.02 2.50
C VAL A 124 6.37 20.09 1.43
N ARG A 125 7.54 20.70 1.35
CA ARG A 125 7.80 21.88 0.51
C ARG A 125 9.03 21.67 -0.36
N ALA A 126 9.17 22.48 -1.39
CA ALA A 126 10.38 22.47 -2.22
C ALA A 126 11.61 22.72 -1.34
N ALA A 127 12.60 21.85 -1.45
CA ALA A 127 13.89 22.03 -0.81
C ALA A 127 14.64 23.20 -1.47
N THR A 128 15.72 23.64 -0.84
CA THR A 128 16.54 24.76 -1.32
C THR A 128 17.15 24.52 -2.71
N ASP A 129 17.24 23.27 -3.15
CA ASP A 129 17.74 22.89 -4.48
C ASP A 129 16.72 23.13 -5.61
N GLY A 130 15.45 23.39 -5.27
CA GLY A 130 14.35 23.56 -6.21
C GLY A 130 14.00 22.30 -7.03
N LYS A 131 14.52 21.13 -6.66
CA LYS A 131 14.42 19.86 -7.41
C LYS A 131 13.87 18.71 -6.56
N SER A 132 13.95 18.82 -5.24
CA SER A 132 13.43 17.84 -4.30
C SER A 132 12.42 18.47 -3.33
N LEU A 133 11.73 17.63 -2.58
CA LEU A 133 10.89 18.07 -1.47
C LEU A 133 11.59 17.74 -0.15
N GLU A 134 11.42 18.63 0.83
CA GLU A 134 11.83 18.42 2.22
C GLU A 134 10.60 18.34 3.13
N VAL A 135 10.70 17.51 4.17
CA VAL A 135 9.71 17.41 5.24
C VAL A 135 10.12 18.35 6.36
N VAL A 136 9.22 19.23 6.76
CA VAL A 136 9.43 20.19 7.85
C VAL A 136 8.27 20.15 8.84
N GLU A 137 8.55 20.46 10.10
CA GLU A 137 7.51 20.63 11.12
C GLU A 137 6.68 21.88 10.81
N ASP A 138 5.37 21.78 10.96
CA ASP A 138 4.39 22.84 10.76
C ASP A 138 3.23 22.61 11.73
N ALA A 139 3.05 23.52 12.70
CA ALA A 139 1.98 23.41 13.70
C ALA A 139 0.57 23.38 13.08
N ASN A 140 0.43 23.92 11.87
CA ASN A 140 -0.80 23.89 11.08
C ASN A 140 -0.81 22.77 10.04
N GLY A 141 0.17 21.87 10.06
CA GLY A 141 0.23 20.68 9.21
C GLY A 141 -0.91 19.70 9.47
N LEU A 142 -1.17 18.85 8.48
CA LEU A 142 -2.12 17.72 8.57
C LEU A 142 -1.64 16.63 7.62
N GLY A 143 -0.51 16.01 8.00
CA GLY A 143 0.21 15.06 7.17
C GLY A 143 0.50 15.62 5.78
N TYR A 144 0.41 14.76 4.76
CA TYR A 144 0.56 15.22 3.38
C TYR A 144 -0.67 15.96 2.84
N PHE A 145 -1.83 15.89 3.51
CA PHE A 145 -3.09 16.44 3.00
C PHE A 145 -3.15 17.97 2.94
N ARG A 146 -2.35 18.66 3.74
CA ARG A 146 -2.21 20.13 3.71
C ARG A 146 -1.00 20.63 2.93
N THR A 147 -0.28 19.72 2.26
CA THR A 147 0.86 20.12 1.41
C THR A 147 0.33 20.74 0.12
N ALA A 148 0.91 21.86 -0.30
CA ALA A 148 0.42 22.60 -1.46
C ALA A 148 0.31 21.75 -2.74
N PRO A 149 1.29 20.89 -3.10
CA PRO A 149 1.19 20.07 -4.30
C PRO A 149 0.02 19.08 -4.24
N TRP A 150 -0.21 18.45 -3.08
CA TRP A 150 -1.35 17.53 -2.91
C TRP A 150 -2.68 18.28 -2.98
N MET A 151 -2.78 19.42 -2.30
CA MET A 151 -4.00 20.23 -2.29
C MET A 151 -4.41 20.69 -3.69
N VAL A 152 -3.45 21.13 -4.50
CA VAL A 152 -3.68 21.55 -5.90
C VAL A 152 -4.07 20.36 -6.77
N ARG A 153 -3.35 19.24 -6.67
CA ARG A 153 -3.60 18.01 -7.44
C ARG A 153 -5.02 17.48 -7.26
N TYR A 154 -5.50 17.47 -6.02
CA TYR A 154 -6.81 16.94 -5.66
C TYR A 154 -7.85 18.03 -5.38
N ALA A 155 -7.59 19.27 -5.83
CA ALA A 155 -8.50 20.39 -5.58
C ALA A 155 -9.91 20.16 -6.16
N GLY A 156 -10.02 19.33 -7.21
CA GLY A 156 -11.27 19.13 -7.93
C GLY A 156 -11.66 20.36 -8.76
N ASN A 157 -12.84 20.28 -9.38
CA ASN A 157 -13.40 21.30 -10.29
C ASN A 157 -14.91 21.52 -10.04
N GLU A 158 -15.39 21.19 -8.84
CA GLU A 158 -16.79 21.30 -8.47
C GLU A 158 -17.21 22.77 -8.34
N SER A 159 -18.52 23.02 -8.50
CA SER A 159 -19.11 24.34 -8.31
C SER A 159 -18.77 24.91 -6.92
N GLU A 160 -18.64 26.23 -6.82
CA GLU A 160 -18.36 26.95 -5.57
C GLU A 160 -17.01 26.59 -4.91
N GLY A 161 -16.14 25.86 -5.61
CA GLY A 161 -14.83 25.45 -5.09
C GLY A 161 -14.89 24.35 -4.05
N VAL A 162 -15.99 23.60 -3.96
CA VAL A 162 -16.09 22.41 -3.09
C VAL A 162 -15.04 21.39 -3.51
N ARG A 163 -14.30 20.80 -2.57
CA ARG A 163 -13.20 19.86 -2.87
C ARG A 163 -13.63 18.41 -2.67
N ILE A 164 -14.61 17.93 -3.45
CA ILE A 164 -15.14 16.55 -3.32
C ILE A 164 -14.05 15.53 -3.65
N SER A 165 -13.24 15.78 -4.68
CA SER A 165 -12.09 14.92 -5.00
C SER A 165 -11.12 14.81 -3.82
N ALA A 166 -10.74 15.93 -3.18
CA ALA A 166 -9.89 15.88 -1.98
C ALA A 166 -10.52 15.09 -0.84
N ALA A 167 -11.83 15.28 -0.59
CA ALA A 167 -12.55 14.53 0.45
C ALA A 167 -12.54 13.03 0.17
N TYR A 168 -12.75 12.63 -1.09
CA TYR A 168 -12.63 11.23 -1.50
C TYR A 168 -11.22 10.69 -1.23
N HIS A 169 -10.16 11.38 -1.65
CA HIS A 169 -8.79 10.90 -1.43
C HIS A 169 -8.42 10.84 0.05
N MET A 170 -8.88 11.79 0.89
CA MET A 170 -8.70 11.71 2.34
C MET A 170 -9.35 10.47 2.94
N ILE A 171 -10.59 10.16 2.55
CA ILE A 171 -11.31 8.97 3.00
C ILE A 171 -10.65 7.70 2.47
N HIS A 172 -10.39 7.63 1.16
CA HIS A 172 -9.78 6.49 0.51
C HIS A 172 -8.41 6.15 1.10
N ASP A 173 -7.51 7.13 1.20
CA ASP A 173 -6.14 6.88 1.63
C ASP A 173 -6.05 6.49 3.11
N THR A 174 -7.04 6.88 3.92
CA THR A 174 -7.10 6.51 5.34
C THR A 174 -7.85 5.21 5.57
N THR A 175 -8.98 4.97 4.90
CA THR A 175 -9.89 3.84 5.23
C THR A 175 -10.04 2.81 4.12
N GLY A 176 -9.36 2.98 2.99
CA GLY A 176 -9.45 2.08 1.84
C GLY A 176 -10.82 2.10 1.15
N PHE A 177 -11.69 3.05 1.51
CA PHE A 177 -13.03 3.14 0.94
C PHE A 177 -12.95 3.63 -0.51
N GLN A 178 -13.55 2.86 -1.41
CA GLN A 178 -13.61 3.17 -2.83
C GLN A 178 -15.04 3.49 -3.24
N VAL A 179 -15.20 4.58 -4.00
CA VAL A 179 -16.47 4.91 -4.66
C VAL A 179 -16.25 4.87 -6.17
N PRO A 180 -17.10 4.15 -6.91
CA PRO A 180 -17.02 4.15 -8.36
C PRO A 180 -17.33 5.56 -8.87
N ALA A 181 -16.46 6.09 -9.73
CA ALA A 181 -16.72 7.36 -10.39
C ALA A 181 -17.90 7.20 -11.36
N SER A 182 -18.89 8.09 -11.27
CA SER A 182 -19.90 8.21 -12.32
C SER A 182 -19.31 8.99 -13.49
N VAL A 183 -19.45 8.46 -14.71
CA VAL A 183 -19.08 9.19 -15.93
C VAL A 183 -20.14 10.23 -16.18
N ALA A 184 -19.73 11.50 -16.19
CA ALA A 184 -20.65 12.62 -16.38
C ALA A 184 -21.37 12.50 -17.73
N LYS A 185 -22.70 12.61 -17.71
CA LYS A 185 -23.50 12.74 -18.93
C LYS A 185 -23.53 14.20 -19.38
N PRO A 186 -23.61 14.48 -20.70
CA PRO A 186 -23.85 15.84 -21.17
C PRO A 186 -25.08 16.45 -20.52
N GLY A 187 -24.94 17.64 -19.92
CA GLY A 187 -26.04 18.34 -19.24
C GLY A 187 -26.39 17.83 -17.83
N GLU A 188 -25.63 16.88 -17.27
CA GLU A 188 -25.83 16.42 -15.90
C GLU A 188 -25.62 17.55 -14.88
N ASP A 189 -26.58 17.73 -13.97
CA ASP A 189 -26.46 18.68 -12.87
C ASP A 189 -25.43 18.16 -11.85
N ARG A 190 -24.26 18.81 -11.80
CA ARG A 190 -23.18 18.48 -10.87
C ARG A 190 -23.16 19.37 -9.64
N THR A 191 -24.17 20.22 -9.44
CA THR A 191 -24.30 21.02 -8.22
C THR A 191 -24.68 20.14 -7.02
N ALA A 192 -24.74 20.74 -5.83
CA ALA A 192 -25.24 20.03 -4.66
C ALA A 192 -26.68 19.53 -4.84
N THR A 193 -27.50 20.20 -5.65
CA THR A 193 -28.87 19.77 -5.95
C THR A 193 -28.87 18.50 -6.77
N GLY A 194 -28.14 18.47 -7.89
CA GLY A 194 -28.04 17.27 -8.72
C GLY A 194 -27.47 16.07 -7.98
N ARG A 195 -26.47 16.27 -7.09
CA ARG A 195 -25.92 15.19 -6.25
C ARG A 195 -26.89 14.63 -5.20
N LYS A 196 -28.00 15.32 -4.92
CA LYS A 196 -29.09 14.81 -4.06
C LYS A 196 -30.09 13.93 -4.82
N ALA A 197 -29.94 13.77 -6.14
CA ALA A 197 -30.73 12.80 -6.89
C ALA A 197 -30.43 11.37 -6.40
N ASP A 198 -31.41 10.48 -6.49
CA ASP A 198 -31.36 9.14 -5.90
C ASP A 198 -30.13 8.32 -6.33
N ALA A 199 -29.67 8.49 -7.58
CA ALA A 199 -28.49 7.80 -8.10
C ALA A 199 -27.18 8.21 -7.41
N CYS A 200 -27.11 9.41 -6.81
CA CYS A 200 -25.89 10.01 -6.26
C CYS A 200 -25.97 10.19 -4.73
N LYS A 201 -27.19 10.37 -4.21
CA LYS A 201 -27.44 10.80 -2.83
C LYS A 201 -26.77 9.90 -1.78
N ASN A 202 -26.72 8.60 -2.02
CA ASN A 202 -26.09 7.66 -1.09
C ASN A 202 -24.59 7.93 -0.91
N CYS A 203 -23.83 8.09 -2.00
CA CYS A 203 -22.40 8.36 -1.92
C CYS A 203 -22.10 9.77 -1.40
N HIS A 204 -22.97 10.74 -1.68
CA HIS A 204 -22.72 12.14 -1.40
C HIS A 204 -23.21 12.60 -0.02
N PHE A 205 -24.38 12.13 0.44
CA PHE A 205 -25.05 12.68 1.63
C PHE A 205 -25.44 11.64 2.68
N ASP A 206 -25.82 10.44 2.28
CA ASP A 206 -26.47 9.49 3.21
C ASP A 206 -25.51 8.44 3.78
N SER A 207 -24.42 8.11 3.08
CA SER A 207 -23.40 7.15 3.53
C SER A 207 -22.65 7.60 4.78
N TRP A 208 -22.12 6.63 5.53
CA TRP A 208 -21.18 6.86 6.63
C TRP A 208 -19.88 7.56 6.20
N PHE A 209 -19.53 7.45 4.92
CA PHE A 209 -18.41 8.14 4.27
C PHE A 209 -18.89 9.14 3.20
N ALA A 210 -20.05 9.75 3.43
CA ALA A 210 -20.67 10.73 2.53
C ALA A 210 -19.70 11.86 2.14
N LEU A 211 -19.43 11.96 0.83
CA LEU A 211 -18.39 12.84 0.30
C LEU A 211 -18.69 14.34 0.51
N ASP A 212 -19.95 14.77 0.37
CA ASP A 212 -20.31 16.18 0.56
C ASP A 212 -20.21 16.58 2.02
N LYS A 213 -20.51 15.66 2.94
CA LYS A 213 -20.32 15.89 4.38
C LYS A 213 -18.84 16.04 4.71
N ALA A 214 -17.97 15.17 4.19
CA ALA A 214 -16.53 15.31 4.36
C ALA A 214 -15.99 16.60 3.72
N ALA A 215 -16.44 16.93 2.49
CA ALA A 215 -16.04 18.14 1.78
C ALA A 215 -16.56 19.45 2.42
N ALA A 216 -17.54 19.39 3.32
CA ALA A 216 -18.08 20.56 4.03
C ALA A 216 -17.05 21.20 4.97
N VAL A 217 -16.18 20.39 5.58
CA VAL A 217 -15.17 20.86 6.54
C VAL A 217 -13.81 21.17 5.88
N LEU A 218 -13.69 20.98 4.57
CA LEU A 218 -12.49 21.33 3.81
C LEU A 218 -12.53 22.79 3.36
N SER A 219 -11.34 23.37 3.15
CA SER A 219 -11.20 24.66 2.46
C SER A 219 -11.86 24.67 1.08
N ARG A 220 -12.17 25.86 0.57
CA ARG A 220 -12.74 26.07 -0.76
C ARG A 220 -11.66 26.47 -1.75
N LYS A 221 -11.63 25.81 -2.90
CA LYS A 221 -10.77 26.18 -4.02
C LYS A 221 -11.21 27.54 -4.57
N LYS A 222 -10.24 28.43 -4.77
CA LYS A 222 -10.39 29.63 -5.59
C LYS A 222 -9.37 29.58 -6.71
N VAL A 223 -9.76 30.12 -7.86
CA VAL A 223 -8.87 30.29 -9.01
C VAL A 223 -8.88 31.77 -9.32
N ALA A 224 -7.73 32.43 -9.18
CA ALA A 224 -7.56 33.83 -9.55
C ALA A 224 -7.54 33.98 -11.08
N ALA A 225 -7.65 35.22 -11.57
CA ALA A 225 -7.71 35.51 -13.01
C ALA A 225 -6.46 35.07 -13.78
N ASP A 226 -5.31 35.00 -13.10
CA ASP A 226 -4.03 34.52 -13.62
C ASP A 226 -3.89 32.98 -13.59
N GLY A 227 -4.93 32.27 -13.13
CA GLY A 227 -4.92 30.81 -12.99
C GLY A 227 -4.32 30.32 -11.66
N THR A 228 -3.87 31.20 -10.77
CA THR A 228 -3.35 30.81 -9.47
C THR A 228 -4.45 30.18 -8.62
N VAL A 229 -4.16 28.99 -8.06
CA VAL A 229 -5.08 28.27 -7.18
C VAL A 229 -4.78 28.60 -5.72
N THR A 230 -5.80 29.07 -4.99
CA THR A 230 -5.74 29.31 -3.54
C THR A 230 -6.85 28.55 -2.83
N PHE A 231 -6.76 28.49 -1.50
CA PHE A 231 -7.69 27.74 -0.66
C PHE A 231 -8.19 28.60 0.49
N ASP A 232 -9.45 29.02 0.40
CA ASP A 232 -10.08 29.83 1.43
C ASP A 232 -10.62 28.92 2.54
N PRO A 233 -10.50 29.30 3.83
CA PRO A 233 -11.14 28.57 4.92
C PRO A 233 -12.65 28.44 4.71
N THR A 234 -13.22 27.31 5.14
CA THR A 234 -14.68 27.14 5.16
C THR A 234 -15.29 27.89 6.35
N THR A 235 -16.52 28.38 6.19
CA THR A 235 -17.29 29.07 7.24
C THR A 235 -18.32 28.15 7.91
N ILE A 236 -18.35 26.86 7.54
CA ILE A 236 -19.28 25.89 8.13
C ILE A 236 -18.87 25.60 9.57
N THR A 237 -19.85 25.64 10.49
CA THR A 237 -19.62 25.46 11.92
C THR A 237 -19.43 24.00 12.34
N ALA A 238 -20.20 23.06 11.76
CA ALA A 238 -20.00 21.63 11.94
C ALA A 238 -20.80 20.80 10.93
N THR A 239 -20.37 19.55 10.71
CA THR A 239 -21.14 18.48 10.04
C THR A 239 -21.03 17.20 10.85
N THR A 240 -21.88 16.21 10.59
CA THR A 240 -21.82 14.90 11.24
C THR A 240 -21.40 13.81 10.25
N LEU A 241 -20.33 13.09 10.56
CA LEU A 241 -19.83 11.94 9.80
C LEU A 241 -19.31 10.88 10.78
N LEU A 242 -19.51 9.59 10.51
CA LEU A 242 -19.13 8.50 11.42
C LEU A 242 -19.64 8.68 12.87
N ASN A 243 -20.83 9.26 13.02
CA ASN A 243 -21.43 9.63 14.32
C ASN A 243 -20.56 10.59 15.16
N LYS A 244 -19.68 11.35 14.52
CA LYS A 244 -18.86 12.41 15.14
C LYS A 244 -19.23 13.76 14.52
N ASN A 245 -19.23 14.78 15.36
CA ASN A 245 -19.32 16.16 14.89
C ASN A 245 -17.93 16.62 14.46
N LEU A 246 -17.82 17.05 13.22
CA LEU A 246 -16.58 17.52 12.61
C LEU A 246 -16.70 19.02 12.36
N ALA A 247 -15.76 19.80 12.88
CA ALA A 247 -15.70 21.25 12.67
C ALA A 247 -14.55 21.66 11.74
N SER A 248 -13.64 20.72 11.43
CA SER A 248 -12.48 20.97 10.57
C SER A 248 -12.06 19.73 9.79
N ASP A 249 -11.26 19.94 8.75
CA ASP A 249 -10.51 18.90 8.05
C ASP A 249 -9.60 18.11 9.01
N LYS A 250 -9.03 18.75 10.04
CA LYS A 250 -8.27 18.07 11.09
C LYS A 250 -9.14 17.10 11.88
N ASP A 251 -10.37 17.49 12.26
CA ASP A 251 -11.31 16.59 12.94
C ASP A 251 -11.71 15.42 12.05
N LEU A 252 -11.93 15.68 10.75
CA LEU A 252 -12.23 14.66 9.76
C LEU A 252 -11.11 13.61 9.70
N VAL A 253 -9.88 14.03 9.42
CA VAL A 253 -8.77 13.08 9.25
C VAL A 253 -8.45 12.39 10.58
N THR A 254 -8.50 13.09 11.71
CA THR A 254 -8.35 12.49 13.05
C THR A 254 -9.38 11.39 13.30
N THR A 255 -10.64 11.63 12.93
CA THR A 255 -11.71 10.65 13.05
C THR A 255 -11.46 9.44 12.16
N LEU A 256 -11.01 9.65 10.91
CA LEU A 256 -10.73 8.58 9.97
C LEU A 256 -9.56 7.70 10.44
N VAL A 257 -8.44 8.29 10.84
CA VAL A 257 -7.25 7.52 11.29
C VAL A 257 -7.44 6.82 12.64
N SER A 258 -8.42 7.26 13.43
CA SER A 258 -8.77 6.60 14.70
C SER A 258 -9.73 5.42 14.52
N SER A 259 -10.20 5.16 13.29
CA SER A 259 -11.17 4.09 13.00
C SER A 259 -10.51 2.73 12.82
N ASP A 260 -11.26 1.65 13.03
CA ASP A 260 -10.78 0.29 12.73
C ASP A 260 -10.56 0.09 11.23
N ALA A 261 -11.32 0.81 10.38
CA ALA A 261 -11.12 0.81 8.94
C ALA A 261 -9.72 1.31 8.55
N TRP A 262 -9.17 2.27 9.31
CA TRP A 262 -7.79 2.72 9.11
C TRP A 262 -6.80 1.60 9.40
N LYS A 263 -6.85 1.01 10.60
CA LYS A 263 -5.94 -0.08 11.01
C LYS A 263 -5.97 -1.24 10.02
N PHE A 264 -7.19 -1.65 9.66
CA PHE A 264 -7.43 -2.69 8.67
C PHE A 264 -6.78 -2.35 7.32
N THR A 265 -6.98 -1.13 6.83
CA THR A 265 -6.40 -0.68 5.56
C THR A 265 -4.88 -0.62 5.61
N GLN A 266 -4.28 -0.23 6.74
CA GLN A 266 -2.83 -0.20 6.90
C GLN A 266 -2.22 -1.61 6.83
N CYS A 267 -2.85 -2.60 7.47
CA CYS A 267 -2.40 -3.99 7.36
C CYS A 267 -2.70 -4.60 5.99
N ARG A 268 -3.83 -4.27 5.36
CA ARG A 268 -4.08 -4.66 3.96
C ARG A 268 -3.02 -4.09 3.02
N MET A 269 -2.56 -2.85 3.23
CA MET A 269 -1.44 -2.28 2.47
C MET A 269 -0.16 -3.09 2.68
N VAL A 270 0.15 -3.54 3.90
CA VAL A 270 1.28 -4.44 4.18
C VAL A 270 1.18 -5.73 3.37
N PHE A 271 0.00 -6.36 3.32
CA PHE A 271 -0.20 -7.57 2.50
C PHE A 271 -0.06 -7.28 1.01
N ASN A 272 -0.65 -6.19 0.52
CA ASN A 272 -0.50 -5.78 -0.88
C ASN A 272 0.98 -5.53 -1.24
N PHE A 273 1.76 -4.94 -0.32
CA PHE A 273 3.19 -4.70 -0.53
C PHE A 273 3.98 -6.01 -0.57
N LEU A 274 3.71 -6.91 0.37
CA LEU A 274 4.49 -8.13 0.57
C LEU A 274 4.13 -9.25 -0.41
N TYR A 275 2.85 -9.38 -0.76
CA TYR A 275 2.30 -10.47 -1.56
C TYR A 275 1.71 -10.02 -2.90
N GLY A 276 1.59 -8.70 -3.16
CA GLY A 276 0.94 -8.20 -4.38
C GLY A 276 -0.58 -8.40 -4.39
N ARG A 277 -1.19 -8.75 -3.26
CA ARG A 277 -2.63 -9.00 -3.11
C ARG A 277 -3.10 -8.69 -1.69
N PRO A 278 -4.42 -8.50 -1.48
CA PRO A 278 -4.96 -8.43 -0.13
C PRO A 278 -4.81 -9.78 0.59
N GLU A 279 -4.93 -9.71 1.91
CA GLU A 279 -5.03 -10.86 2.80
C GLU A 279 -6.22 -11.77 2.42
N ASN A 280 -6.10 -13.06 2.75
CA ASN A 280 -7.18 -14.03 2.64
C ASN A 280 -7.60 -14.56 4.01
N GLN A 281 -8.69 -15.35 4.06
CA GLN A 281 -9.26 -15.84 5.33
C GLN A 281 -8.31 -16.72 6.15
N CYS A 282 -7.40 -17.47 5.51
CA CYS A 282 -6.43 -18.31 6.21
C CYS A 282 -5.32 -17.47 6.88
N GLU A 283 -5.15 -16.21 6.46
CA GLU A 283 -4.16 -15.28 6.99
C GLU A 283 -4.70 -14.43 8.14
N ALA A 284 -5.96 -14.63 8.56
CA ALA A 284 -6.58 -13.83 9.62
C ALA A 284 -5.75 -13.76 10.92
N PRO A 285 -5.18 -14.86 11.45
CA PRO A 285 -4.34 -14.77 12.65
C PRO A 285 -3.07 -13.93 12.44
N LEU A 286 -2.50 -13.92 11.23
CA LEU A 286 -1.32 -13.12 10.91
C LEU A 286 -1.69 -11.65 10.69
N PHE A 287 -2.86 -11.40 10.09
CA PHE A 287 -3.42 -10.07 9.93
C PHE A 287 -3.71 -9.41 11.28
N ASP A 288 -4.29 -10.14 12.23
CA ASP A 288 -4.53 -9.64 13.58
C ASP A 288 -3.22 -9.29 14.30
N GLN A 289 -2.16 -10.07 14.10
CA GLN A 289 -0.83 -9.75 14.63
C GLN A 289 -0.24 -8.50 13.99
N CYS A 290 -0.46 -8.29 12.68
CA CYS A 290 -0.08 -7.05 12.01
C CYS A 290 -0.77 -5.85 12.65
N VAL A 291 -2.09 -5.93 12.89
CA VAL A 291 -2.86 -4.86 13.52
C VAL A 291 -2.36 -4.59 14.94
N ALA A 292 -2.16 -5.66 15.73
CA ALA A 292 -1.65 -5.54 17.09
C ALA A 292 -0.26 -4.88 17.15
N ALA A 293 0.64 -5.20 16.20
CA ALA A 293 1.95 -4.56 16.12
C ALA A 293 1.86 -3.09 15.72
N LEU A 294 0.97 -2.74 14.77
CA LEU A 294 0.72 -1.35 14.42
C LEU A 294 0.18 -0.54 15.61
N GLU A 295 -0.74 -1.11 16.39
CA GLU A 295 -1.31 -0.44 17.56
C GLU A 295 -0.29 -0.29 18.69
N LYS A 296 0.52 -1.33 18.93
CA LYS A 296 1.50 -1.34 20.02
C LYS A 296 2.67 -0.39 19.76
N ASP A 297 3.28 -0.48 18.58
CA ASP A 297 4.53 0.22 18.27
C ASP A 297 4.27 1.51 17.47
N GLY A 298 3.10 1.66 16.87
CA GLY A 298 2.71 2.84 16.11
C GLY A 298 3.38 2.96 14.74
N THR A 299 4.34 2.10 14.38
CA THR A 299 5.11 2.20 13.12
C THR A 299 4.68 1.18 12.08
N ILE A 300 4.76 1.54 10.80
CA ILE A 300 4.46 0.59 9.72
C ILE A 300 5.52 -0.50 9.60
N ASN A 301 6.78 -0.19 9.95
CA ASN A 301 7.88 -1.17 9.96
C ASN A 301 7.59 -2.32 10.92
N ALA A 302 7.02 -2.05 12.10
CA ALA A 302 6.65 -3.08 13.06
C ALA A 302 5.54 -4.00 12.51
N ALA A 303 4.49 -3.42 11.93
CA ALA A 303 3.40 -4.16 11.30
C ALA A 303 3.90 -5.06 10.15
N LEU A 304 4.78 -4.53 9.30
CA LEU A 304 5.39 -5.26 8.19
C LEU A 304 6.35 -6.35 8.68
N ALA A 305 7.13 -6.08 9.73
CA ALA A 305 8.05 -7.04 10.33
C ALA A 305 7.33 -8.30 10.81
N VAL A 306 6.14 -8.17 11.41
CA VAL A 306 5.33 -9.33 11.81
C VAL A 306 5.01 -10.24 10.62
N VAL A 307 4.53 -9.65 9.52
CA VAL A 307 4.09 -10.42 8.35
C VAL A 307 5.26 -11.07 7.61
N VAL A 308 6.36 -10.32 7.40
CA VAL A 308 7.51 -10.84 6.65
C VAL A 308 8.35 -11.85 7.44
N LYS A 309 8.29 -11.81 8.78
CA LYS A 309 8.98 -12.78 9.65
C LYS A 309 8.16 -14.04 9.93
N ASP A 310 6.90 -14.08 9.48
CA ASP A 310 6.09 -15.28 9.62
C ASP A 310 6.69 -16.43 8.80
N ALA A 311 6.64 -17.65 9.36
CA ALA A 311 7.25 -18.83 8.74
C ALA A 311 6.62 -19.17 7.38
N SER A 312 5.38 -18.75 7.12
CA SER A 312 4.70 -18.94 5.83
C SER A 312 5.20 -17.98 4.74
N PHE A 313 5.87 -16.87 5.10
CA PHE A 313 6.32 -15.89 4.11
C PHE A 313 7.34 -16.51 3.13
N CYS A 314 8.20 -17.41 3.60
CA CYS A 314 9.20 -18.09 2.77
C CYS A 314 8.80 -19.49 2.27
N GLN A 315 7.52 -19.86 2.44
CA GLN A 315 6.94 -21.09 1.88
C GLN A 315 6.36 -20.84 0.48
#